data_AF-A0A240UGX3-F1
#
_entry.id   AF-A0A240UGX3-F1
#
_cell.length_a   1.000
_cell.length_b   1.000
_cell.length_c   1.000
_cell.angle_alpha   90.00
_cell.angle_beta   90.00
_cell.angle_gamma   90.00
#
_symmetry.space_group_name_H-M   'P 1'
#
loop_
_entity.id
_entity.type
_entity.pdbx_description
1 polymer ?
#
loop_
_entity_poly.entity_id
_entity_poly.type
_entity_poly.pdbx_seq_one_letter_code
_entity_poly.pdbx_strand_id
1 'polypeptide(L)'
;MAVHDSNSCAAEQAELEKRMHLARVKGRMLLRQQLADQLATVQQDCKLLSADQGNAANIERLEREVRTLRTELEAAEAQLRKLKGEISR
;
A
#
# COMPACT_ATOMS: atom_id res chain seq x y z
N MET A 1 -0.77 -4.08 -18.61
CA MET A 1 -1.45 -4.60 -17.40
C MET A 1 -2.03 -3.37 -16.72
N ALA A 2 -3.35 -3.28 -16.58
CA ALA A 2 -3.98 -2.13 -15.96
C ALA A 2 -3.56 -2.10 -14.48
N VAL A 3 -2.92 -1.02 -14.06
CA VAL A 3 -2.59 -0.76 -12.65
C VAL A 3 -3.92 -0.46 -11.97
N HIS A 4 -4.48 -1.46 -11.28
CA HIS A 4 -5.66 -1.24 -10.46
C HIS A 4 -5.22 -0.47 -9.22
N ASP A 5 -5.20 0.86 -9.32
CA ASP A 5 -5.05 1.72 -8.15
C ASP A 5 -6.25 1.54 -7.21
N SER A 6 -6.05 1.79 -5.92
CA SER A 6 -7.08 1.71 -4.88
C SER A 6 -8.35 2.52 -5.22
N ASN A 7 -8.22 3.60 -5.98
CA ASN A 7 -9.34 4.41 -6.47
C ASN A 7 -10.13 3.72 -7.61
N SER A 8 -9.46 2.91 -8.44
CA SER A 8 -10.13 2.08 -9.47
C SER A 8 -10.93 0.96 -8.83
N CYS A 9 -10.42 0.41 -7.72
CA CYS A 9 -11.12 -0.63 -6.99
C CYS A 9 -12.48 -0.17 -6.44
N ALA A 10 -12.53 0.99 -5.79
CA ALA A 10 -13.78 1.50 -5.23
C ALA A 10 -14.84 1.72 -6.33
N ALA A 11 -14.41 2.17 -7.51
CA ALA A 11 -15.29 2.32 -8.67
C ALA A 11 -15.82 0.98 -9.19
N GLU A 12 -14.97 -0.05 -9.26
CA GLU A 12 -15.37 -1.40 -9.68
C GLU A 12 -16.34 -2.06 -8.70
N GLN A 13 -16.12 -1.90 -7.39
CA GLN A 13 -17.05 -2.37 -6.36
C GLN A 13 -18.41 -1.70 -6.49
N ALA A 14 -18.45 -0.37 -6.64
CA ALA A 14 -19.68 0.38 -6.80
C ALA A 14 -20.48 -0.02 -8.05
N GLU A 15 -19.79 -0.31 -9.17
CA GLU A 15 -20.45 -0.78 -10.39
C GLU A 15 -21.02 -2.20 -10.22
N LEU A 16 -20.30 -3.10 -9.56
CA LEU A 16 -20.81 -4.44 -9.24
C LEU A 16 -22.05 -4.38 -8.32
N GLU A 17 -22.02 -3.54 -7.28
CA GLU A 17 -23.17 -3.31 -6.39
C GLU A 17 -24.39 -2.78 -7.14
N LYS A 18 -24.19 -1.82 -8.05
CA LYS A 18 -25.24 -1.28 -8.91
C LYS A 18 -25.85 -2.38 -9.80
N ARG A 19 -25.01 -3.23 -10.40
CA ARG A 19 -25.47 -4.37 -11.21
C ARG A 19 -26.22 -5.41 -10.38
N MET A 20 -25.80 -5.66 -9.15
CA MET A 20 -26.53 -6.53 -8.21
C MET A 20 -27.90 -5.97 -7.87
N HIS A 21 -28.00 -4.65 -7.64
CA HIS A 21 -29.28 -3.99 -7.40
C HIS A 21 -30.22 -4.13 -8.60
N LEU A 22 -29.72 -3.90 -9.82
CA LEU A 22 -30.48 -4.10 -11.05
C LEU A 22 -30.92 -5.56 -11.24
N ALA A 23 -30.05 -6.53 -10.94
CA ALA A 23 -30.39 -7.95 -11.00
C ALA A 23 -31.48 -8.32 -9.98
N ARG A 24 -31.44 -7.74 -8.77
CA ARG A 24 -32.47 -7.90 -7.74
C ARG A 24 -33.81 -7.36 -8.21
N VAL A 25 -33.86 -6.12 -8.72
CA VAL A 25 -35.09 -5.50 -9.22
C VAL A 25 -35.70 -6.31 -10.36
N LYS A 26 -34.86 -6.92 -11.21
CA LYS A 26 -35.29 -7.78 -12.33
C LYS A 26 -35.58 -9.24 -11.94
N GLY A 27 -35.51 -9.60 -10.66
CA GLY A 27 -35.76 -10.97 -10.19
C GLY A 27 -34.73 -12.01 -10.65
N ARG A 28 -33.55 -11.60 -11.11
CA ARG A 28 -32.50 -12.49 -11.64
C ARG A 28 -31.60 -13.00 -10.52
N MET A 29 -32.11 -13.95 -9.74
CA MET A 29 -31.42 -14.46 -8.54
C MET A 29 -30.05 -15.11 -8.83
N LEU A 30 -29.92 -15.93 -9.89
CA LEU A 30 -28.64 -16.56 -10.25
C LEU A 30 -27.58 -15.52 -10.62
N LEU A 31 -27.95 -14.54 -11.45
CA LEU A 31 -27.06 -13.45 -11.83
C LEU A 31 -26.65 -12.60 -10.62
N ARG A 32 -27.59 -12.36 -9.69
CA ARG A 32 -27.28 -11.69 -8.43
C ARG A 32 -26.24 -12.47 -7.63
N GLN A 33 -26.38 -13.78 -7.53
CA GLN A 33 -25.42 -14.62 -6.81
C GLN A 33 -24.03 -14.53 -7.45
N GLN A 34 -23.94 -14.68 -8.77
CA GLN A 34 -22.68 -14.54 -9.51
C GLN A 34 -22.02 -13.17 -9.31
N LEU A 35 -22.81 -12.09 -9.30
CA LEU A 35 -22.29 -10.75 -9.05
C LEU A 35 -21.84 -10.56 -7.59
N ALA A 36 -22.48 -11.23 -6.63
CA ALA A 36 -22.06 -11.22 -5.23
C ALA A 36 -20.72 -11.95 -5.04
N ASP A 37 -20.54 -13.09 -5.71
CA ASP A 37 -19.28 -13.84 -5.67
C ASP A 37 -18.15 -13.02 -6.32
N GLN A 38 -18.42 -12.36 -7.46
CA GLN A 38 -17.48 -11.44 -8.10
C GLN A 38 -17.12 -10.25 -7.19
N LEU A 39 -18.12 -9.67 -6.52
CA LEU A 39 -17.88 -8.57 -5.57
C LEU A 39 -16.99 -9.03 -4.41
N ALA A 40 -17.17 -10.24 -3.90
CA ALA A 40 -16.35 -10.79 -2.83
C ALA A 40 -14.88 -10.95 -3.27
N THR A 41 -14.64 -11.43 -4.50
CA THR A 41 -13.28 -11.53 -5.07
C THR A 41 -12.63 -10.15 -5.20
N VAL A 42 -13.32 -9.19 -5.81
CA VAL A 42 -12.80 -7.82 -5.95
C VAL A 42 -12.51 -7.19 -4.58
N GLN A 43 -13.37 -7.39 -3.58
CA GLN A 43 -13.11 -6.90 -2.23
C GLN A 43 -11.86 -7.49 -1.58
N GLN A 44 -11.53 -8.76 -1.86
CA GLN A 44 -10.30 -9.39 -1.36
C GLN A 44 -9.07 -8.81 -2.04
N ASP A 45 -9.08 -8.73 -3.37
CA ASP A 45 -7.94 -8.24 -4.17
C ASP A 45 -7.61 -6.79 -3.80
N CYS A 46 -8.62 -5.97 -3.59
CA CYS A 46 -8.41 -4.58 -3.20
C CYS A 46 -7.87 -4.39 -1.79
N LYS A 47 -8.23 -5.28 -0.85
CA LYS A 47 -7.62 -5.26 0.48
C LYS A 47 -6.13 -5.57 0.39
N LEU A 48 -5.74 -6.53 -0.46
CA LEU A 48 -4.34 -6.86 -0.69
C LEU A 48 -3.58 -5.67 -1.30
N LEU A 49 -4.16 -5.00 -2.30
CA LEU A 49 -3.57 -3.80 -2.90
C LEU A 49 -3.38 -2.66 -1.88
N SER A 50 -4.37 -2.44 -1.00
CA SER A 50 -4.25 -1.42 0.06
C SER A 50 -3.17 -1.75 1.10
N ALA A 51 -3.01 -3.03 1.44
CA ALA A 51 -1.97 -3.48 2.36
C ALA A 51 -0.57 -3.31 1.73
N ASP A 52 -0.44 -3.59 0.44
CA ASP A 52 0.81 -3.44 -0.29
C ASP A 52 1.23 -1.96 -0.41
N GLN A 53 0.27 -1.05 -0.65
CA GLN A 53 0.51 0.40 -0.59
C GLN A 53 0.98 0.87 0.79
N GLY A 54 0.39 0.33 1.87
CA GLY A 54 0.82 0.63 3.24
C GLY A 54 2.24 0.12 3.54
N ASN A 55 2.59 -1.06 3.02
CA ASN A 55 3.93 -1.63 3.15
C ASN A 55 4.96 -0.80 2.36
N ALA A 56 4.66 -0.39 1.13
CA ALA A 56 5.53 0.45 0.32
C ALA A 56 5.81 1.80 1.01
N ALA A 57 4.79 2.46 1.56
CA ALA A 57 4.95 3.70 2.30
C ALA A 57 5.82 3.52 3.57
N ASN A 58 5.68 2.39 4.27
CA ASN A 58 6.51 2.07 5.42
C ASN A 58 7.96 1.79 5.01
N ILE A 59 8.20 1.08 3.90
CA ILE A 59 9.53 0.83 3.36
C ILE A 59 10.22 2.17 3.04
N GLU A 60 9.57 3.07 2.30
CA GLU A 60 10.15 4.38 2.00
C GLU A 60 10.49 5.19 3.25
N ARG A 61 9.64 5.13 4.28
CA ARG A 61 9.90 5.80 5.55
C ARG A 61 11.17 5.25 6.20
N LEU A 62 11.28 3.92 6.28
CA LEU A 62 12.44 3.25 6.87
C LEU A 62 13.72 3.51 6.06
N GLU A 63 13.65 3.57 4.74
CA GLU A 63 14.79 3.91 3.90
C GLU A 63 15.31 5.33 4.13
N ARG A 64 14.39 6.30 4.30
CA ARG A 64 14.77 7.68 4.66
C ARG A 64 15.46 7.70 6.03
N GLU A 65 14.89 6.99 7.00
CA GLU A 65 15.44 6.86 8.35
C GLU A 65 16.86 6.26 8.35
N VAL A 66 17.09 5.19 7.59
CA VAL A 66 18.41 4.58 7.43
C VAL A 66 19.43 5.55 6.84
N ARG A 67 19.04 6.36 5.84
CA ARG A 67 19.94 7.37 5.26
C ARG A 67 20.33 8.42 6.29
N THR A 68 19.37 8.93 7.06
CA THR A 68 19.64 9.89 8.14
C THR A 68 20.59 9.30 9.18
N LEU A 69 20.32 8.10 9.68
CA LEU A 69 21.16 7.44 10.68
C LEU A 69 22.60 7.23 10.18
N ARG A 70 22.79 6.92 8.89
CA ARG A 70 24.14 6.81 8.30
C ARG A 70 24.88 8.14 8.31
N THR A 71 24.23 9.25 7.98
CA THR A 71 24.86 10.57 8.02
C THR A 71 25.23 11.00 9.44
N GLU A 72 24.38 10.67 10.41
CA GLU A 72 24.66 10.93 11.83
C GLU A 72 25.86 10.10 12.31
N LEU A 73 25.93 8.83 11.91
CA LEU A 73 27.07 7.96 12.21
C LEU A 73 28.37 8.51 11.63
N GLU A 74 28.38 8.90 10.36
CA GLU A 74 29.56 9.49 9.72
C GLU A 74 30.03 10.77 10.43
N ALA A 75 29.08 11.62 10.86
CA ALA A 75 29.39 12.82 11.62
C ALA A 75 30.00 12.49 12.99
N ALA A 76 29.44 11.52 13.72
CA ALA A 76 29.97 11.07 15.00
C ALA A 76 31.37 10.45 14.86
N GLU A 77 31.59 9.64 13.82
CA GLU A 77 32.91 9.09 13.53
C GLU A 77 33.94 10.17 13.16
N ALA A 78 33.53 11.21 12.42
CA ALA A 78 34.39 12.34 12.10
C ALA A 78 34.80 13.12 13.36
N GLN A 79 33.87 13.31 14.32
CA GLN A 79 34.18 13.90 15.63
C GLN A 79 35.17 13.02 16.40
N LEU A 80 34.96 11.70 16.43
CA LEU A 80 35.89 10.76 17.04
C LEU A 80 37.30 10.83 16.43
N ARG A 81 37.40 10.92 15.10
CA ARG A 81 38.68 11.08 14.39
C ARG A 81 39.39 12.37 14.78
N LYS A 82 38.65 13.49 14.89
CA LYS A 82 39.20 14.78 15.34
C LYS A 82 39.76 14.68 16.76
N LEU A 83 38.96 14.18 17.70
CA LEU A 83 39.36 14.04 19.11
C LEU A 83 40.58 13.11 19.26
N LYS A 84 40.63 11.99 18.53
CA LYS A 84 41.81 11.10 18.52
C LYS A 84 43.07 11.77 17.96
N GLY A 85 42.91 12.61 16.94
CA GLY A 85 44.01 13.40 16.38
C GLY A 85 44.52 14.49 17.32
N GLU A 86 43.64 15.07 18.13
CA GLU A 86 43.99 16.04 19.17
C GLU A 86 44.73 15.40 20.35
N ILE A 87 44.36 14.17 20.75
CA ILE A 87 45.01 13.43 21.84
C ILE A 87 46.42 12.93 21.45
N SER A 88 46.67 12.72 20.15
CA SER A 88 47.95 12.17 19.66
C SER A 88 49.00 13.23 19.33
N ARG A 89 48.72 14.51 19.63
CA ARG A 89 49.64 15.64 19.41
C ARG A 89 50.13 16.18 20.74
#